data_AF-A0A0Z8EBT7-F1
#
_entry.id   AF-A0A0Z8EBT7-F1
#
_cell.length_a   1.000
_cell.length_b   1.000
_cell.length_c   1.000
_cell.angle_alpha   90.00
_cell.angle_beta   90.00
_cell.angle_gamma   90.00
#
_symmetry.space_group_name_H-M   'P 1'
#
loop_
_entity.id
_entity.type
_entity.pdbx_description
1 polymer ?
#
loop_
_entity_poly.entity_id
_entity_poly.type
_entity_poly.pdbx_seq_one_letter_code
_entity_poly.pdbx_strand_id
1 'polypeptide(L)'
;MRLEIKWNHFAQDTYSYGSRIDFEKEAISFENPLMPPSFEIKHWYSRTNFQAKRQTPTLPILKKGASYQLILDAEAYPQGSIYLRVVFFDRFGKELGFEILKDKKASFTYPKEAYSYEIALLNAGCERLTFRSIWLQSVFSPQEELIFLEEKCNPTSSSRLHIVFLEHPEDVYYEKDLFAECMDRLGDIVFVSDRADDVSMFHPQTEQFIMDCVARHPEARVQFFAYGPRGNLAAAYYSEKIKPAGLFLSSVFYPIETYHSLLEEQGISLSHVEDLIKRARREREERKDVSEGFVSSLVHPLRFLIQQFLDKDGS
;
A
#
# COMPACT_ATOMS: atom_id res chain seq x y z
N MET A 1 -8.84 1.17 -6.57
CA MET A 1 -8.01 2.18 -5.87
C MET A 1 -7.90 1.82 -4.39
N ARG A 2 -6.69 1.92 -3.82
CA ARG A 2 -6.41 1.94 -2.38
C ARG A 2 -5.46 3.09 -2.09
N LEU A 3 -5.73 3.87 -1.05
CA LEU A 3 -4.92 5.02 -0.68
C LEU A 3 -4.83 5.14 0.85
N GLU A 4 -3.63 5.40 1.35
CA GLU A 4 -3.43 5.80 2.74
C GLU A 4 -3.53 7.33 2.88
N ILE A 5 -4.39 7.79 3.78
CA ILE A 5 -4.58 9.19 4.12
C ILE A 5 -3.90 9.44 5.47
N LYS A 6 -2.85 10.26 5.45
CA LYS A 6 -2.12 10.68 6.66
C LYS A 6 -2.63 12.03 7.16
N TRP A 7 -2.38 12.28 8.44
CA TRP A 7 -2.56 13.61 9.03
C TRP A 7 -1.24 14.36 8.91
N ASN A 8 -1.18 15.29 7.96
CA ASN A 8 0.05 15.99 7.65
C ASN A 8 0.43 16.97 8.78
N HIS A 9 1.73 17.28 8.90
CA HIS A 9 2.33 18.18 9.91
C HIS A 9 1.83 19.64 9.89
N PHE A 10 0.81 19.96 9.09
CA PHE A 10 0.21 21.27 9.04
C PHE A 10 -0.96 21.34 10.05
N ALA A 11 -0.83 22.23 11.03
CA ALA A 11 -1.88 22.56 12.00
C ALA A 11 -3.13 23.19 11.36
N GLN A 12 -3.07 23.61 10.08
CA GLN A 12 -4.26 24.00 9.34
C GLN A 12 -5.28 22.85 9.31
N ASP A 13 -6.56 23.21 9.42
CA ASP A 13 -7.67 22.26 9.45
C ASP A 13 -7.62 21.27 10.63
N THR A 14 -6.88 21.60 11.70
CA THR A 14 -6.81 20.87 12.96
C THR A 14 -7.36 21.73 14.09
N TYR A 15 -8.08 21.15 15.05
CA TYR A 15 -8.53 21.88 16.23
C TYR A 15 -7.37 22.14 17.19
N SER A 16 -6.81 23.34 17.17
CA SER A 16 -5.64 23.71 17.98
C SER A 16 -5.98 24.37 19.33
N TYR A 17 -7.22 24.81 19.54
CA TYR A 17 -7.61 25.57 20.73
C TYR A 17 -7.55 24.71 22.00
N GLY A 18 -6.50 24.88 22.80
CA GLY A 18 -6.29 24.11 24.03
C GLY A 18 -5.81 22.68 23.79
N SER A 19 -5.41 22.34 22.55
CA SER A 19 -4.94 21.00 22.19
C SER A 19 -3.43 20.90 22.30
N ARG A 20 -2.93 19.80 22.87
CA ARG A 20 -1.54 19.37 22.70
C ARG A 20 -1.47 18.40 21.53
N ILE A 21 -0.55 18.65 20.59
CA ILE A 21 -0.39 17.85 19.38
C ILE A 21 1.09 17.55 19.19
N ASP A 22 1.44 16.27 19.27
CA ASP A 22 2.80 15.78 19.07
C ASP A 22 2.84 14.94 17.79
N PHE A 23 3.72 15.33 16.86
CA PHE A 23 3.94 14.62 15.61
C PHE A 23 5.10 13.65 15.78
N GLU A 24 4.79 12.37 15.98
CA GLU A 24 5.78 11.30 16.01
C GLU A 24 5.99 10.73 14.59
N LYS A 25 7.02 9.89 14.40
CA LYS A 25 7.38 9.40 13.05
C LYS A 25 6.27 8.60 12.37
N GLU A 26 5.49 7.84 13.14
CA GLU A 26 4.49 6.89 12.60
C GLU A 26 3.05 7.21 13.04
N ALA A 27 2.88 8.05 14.06
CA ALA A 27 1.59 8.39 14.66
C ALA A 27 1.55 9.84 15.12
N ILE A 28 0.35 10.34 15.37
CA ILE A 28 0.10 11.67 15.92
C ILE A 28 -0.65 11.52 17.22
N SER A 29 -0.10 12.11 18.27
CA SER A 29 -0.71 12.17 19.59
C SER A 29 -1.44 13.50 19.73
N PHE A 30 -2.76 13.44 19.95
CA PHE A 30 -3.63 14.58 20.16
C PHE A 30 -4.28 14.47 21.54
N GLU A 31 -4.23 15.54 22.33
CA GLU A 31 -4.84 15.59 23.66
C GLU A 31 -5.58 16.92 23.87
N ASN A 32 -6.88 16.82 24.17
CA ASN A 32 -7.70 17.96 24.56
C ASN A 32 -8.95 17.49 25.34
N PRO A 33 -8.85 17.32 26.67
CA PRO A 33 -9.99 16.89 27.50
C PRO A 33 -11.17 17.87 27.51
N LEU A 34 -10.97 19.13 27.09
CA LEU A 34 -11.97 20.18 27.12
C LEU A 34 -12.51 20.52 25.72
N MET A 35 -12.11 19.76 24.69
CA MET A 35 -12.64 19.96 23.35
C MET A 35 -14.14 19.68 23.34
N PRO A 36 -14.99 20.62 22.87
CA PRO A 36 -16.42 20.38 22.81
C PRO A 36 -16.76 19.16 21.93
N PRO A 37 -17.75 18.34 22.32
CA PRO A 37 -18.24 17.28 21.47
C PRO A 37 -18.78 17.81 20.14
N SER A 38 -18.71 16.98 19.10
CA SER A 38 -19.12 17.25 17.73
C SER A 38 -18.30 18.29 16.96
N PHE A 39 -17.20 18.79 17.54
CA PHE A 39 -16.21 19.58 16.81
C PHE A 39 -15.28 18.66 16.02
N GLU A 40 -14.77 19.17 14.90
CA GLU A 40 -13.83 18.44 14.05
C GLU A 40 -12.43 18.53 14.63
N ILE A 41 -11.82 17.38 14.90
CA ILE A 41 -10.42 17.27 15.31
C ILE A 41 -9.52 17.59 14.12
N LYS A 42 -9.81 16.98 12.96
CA LYS A 42 -9.05 17.11 11.72
C LYS A 42 -9.97 16.99 10.50
N HIS A 43 -9.62 17.73 9.45
CA HIS A 43 -10.35 17.73 8.18
C HIS A 43 -9.44 17.51 6.96
N TRP A 44 -9.94 16.77 5.96
CA TRP A 44 -9.27 16.45 4.70
C TRP A 44 -10.17 16.75 3.49
N TYR A 45 -9.56 17.16 2.38
CA TYR A 45 -10.28 17.70 1.21
C TYR A 45 -9.91 16.97 -0.08
N SER A 46 -10.92 16.71 -0.92
CA SER A 46 -10.72 16.24 -2.32
C SER A 46 -10.54 17.37 -3.32
N ARG A 47 -10.85 18.61 -2.92
CA ARG A 47 -10.67 19.81 -3.73
C ARG A 47 -10.25 20.98 -2.85
N THR A 48 -9.22 21.70 -3.27
CA THR A 48 -8.75 22.89 -2.57
C THR A 48 -8.51 24.02 -3.56
N ASN A 49 -8.57 25.26 -3.08
CA ASN A 49 -8.02 26.42 -3.79
C ASN A 49 -6.67 26.76 -3.18
N PHE A 50 -5.58 26.57 -3.96
CA PHE A 50 -4.23 26.76 -3.45
C PHE A 50 -3.94 28.20 -2.99
N GLN A 51 -4.51 29.22 -3.65
CA GLN A 51 -4.30 30.62 -3.22
C GLN A 51 -4.89 30.89 -1.83
N ALA A 52 -6.02 30.26 -1.51
CA ALA A 52 -6.70 30.43 -0.24
C ALA A 52 -6.11 29.52 0.86
N LYS A 53 -5.88 28.24 0.56
CA LYS A 53 -5.48 27.22 1.56
C LYS A 53 -3.98 26.93 1.60
N ARG A 54 -3.23 27.25 0.53
CA ARG A 54 -1.81 26.87 0.36
C ARG A 54 -1.55 25.37 0.53
N GLN A 55 -2.57 24.55 0.27
CA GLN A 55 -2.55 23.11 0.41
C GLN A 55 -3.16 22.45 -0.83
N THR A 56 -2.53 21.39 -1.32
CA THR A 56 -3.09 20.52 -2.35
C THR A 56 -4.15 19.60 -1.75
N PRO A 57 -5.11 19.09 -2.54
CA PRO A 57 -6.04 18.08 -2.07
C PRO A 57 -5.30 16.86 -1.51
N THR A 58 -5.77 16.36 -0.38
CA THR A 58 -5.22 15.15 0.27
C THR A 58 -6.07 13.92 -0.01
N LEU A 59 -7.29 14.11 -0.52
CA LEU A 59 -8.19 13.04 -0.88
C LEU A 59 -8.23 12.85 -2.40
N PRO A 60 -8.35 11.61 -2.89
CA PRO A 60 -8.35 11.29 -4.31
C PRO A 60 -9.68 11.63 -4.97
N ILE A 61 -9.73 11.55 -6.30
CA ILE A 61 -10.99 11.64 -7.05
C ILE A 61 -11.70 10.29 -7.01
N LEU A 62 -12.99 10.29 -6.68
CA LEU A 62 -13.82 9.08 -6.63
C LEU A 62 -14.70 8.93 -7.86
N LYS A 63 -14.99 7.67 -8.23
CA LYS A 63 -15.91 7.32 -9.31
C LYS A 63 -17.35 7.42 -8.82
N LYS A 64 -18.16 8.16 -9.57
CA LYS A 64 -19.59 8.38 -9.32
C LYS A 64 -20.36 7.06 -9.27
N GLY A 65 -21.11 6.84 -8.19
CA GLY A 65 -21.90 5.64 -7.97
C GLY A 65 -21.11 4.41 -7.53
N ALA A 66 -19.79 4.54 -7.31
CA ALA A 66 -18.97 3.46 -6.79
C ALA A 66 -18.96 3.46 -5.25
N SER A 67 -18.80 2.26 -4.67
CA SER A 67 -18.72 2.06 -3.23
C SER A 67 -17.26 2.03 -2.77
N TYR A 68 -17.03 2.64 -1.62
CA TYR A 68 -15.73 2.77 -0.99
C TYR A 68 -15.80 2.35 0.47
N GLN A 69 -14.68 1.91 1.01
CA GLN A 69 -14.51 1.56 2.41
C GLN A 69 -13.42 2.44 3.03
N LEU A 70 -13.72 2.95 4.21
CA LEU A 70 -12.80 3.65 5.08
C LEU A 70 -12.40 2.74 6.24
N ILE A 71 -11.10 2.64 6.50
CA ILE A 71 -10.54 1.94 7.65
C ILE A 71 -9.72 2.94 8.46
N LEU A 72 -10.21 3.32 9.63
CA LEU A 72 -9.56 4.22 10.58
C LEU A 72 -8.62 3.42 11.47
N ASP A 73 -7.32 3.70 11.34
CA ASP A 73 -6.31 3.23 12.26
C ASP A 73 -5.98 4.32 13.29
N ALA A 74 -6.68 4.25 14.43
CA ALA A 74 -6.50 5.15 15.54
C ALA A 74 -6.94 4.50 16.87
N GLU A 75 -6.40 5.03 17.96
CA GLU A 75 -6.77 4.70 19.34
C GLU A 75 -7.24 5.96 20.05
N ALA A 76 -8.43 5.90 20.64
CA ALA A 76 -9.02 7.02 21.36
C ALA A 76 -9.37 6.62 22.79
N TYR A 77 -9.21 7.57 23.70
CA TYR A 77 -9.61 7.46 25.09
C TYR A 77 -10.56 8.63 25.44
N PRO A 78 -11.77 8.35 25.94
CA PRO A 78 -12.41 7.03 26.09
C PRO A 78 -12.64 6.29 24.76
N GLN A 79 -12.82 4.97 24.79
CA GLN A 79 -13.08 4.22 23.55
C GLN A 79 -14.43 4.61 22.92
N GLY A 80 -14.49 4.67 21.58
CA GLY A 80 -15.71 5.06 20.85
C GLY A 80 -16.02 6.56 20.91
N SER A 81 -15.06 7.37 21.37
CA SER A 81 -15.18 8.82 21.48
C SER A 81 -14.78 9.60 20.22
N ILE A 82 -14.57 8.90 19.10
CA ILE A 82 -14.27 9.50 17.79
C ILE A 82 -15.10 8.81 16.71
N TYR A 83 -15.37 9.51 15.62
CA TYR A 83 -15.97 8.92 14.42
C TYR A 83 -15.62 9.75 13.18
N LEU A 84 -15.74 9.15 11.99
CA LEU A 84 -15.54 9.86 10.73
C LEU A 84 -16.87 10.38 10.19
N ARG A 85 -16.82 11.55 9.56
CA ARG A 85 -17.92 12.08 8.75
C ARG A 85 -17.43 12.31 7.32
N VAL A 86 -18.18 11.83 6.34
CA VAL A 86 -17.92 12.07 4.92
C VAL A 86 -19.01 12.99 4.40
N VAL A 87 -18.66 14.16 3.88
CA VAL A 87 -19.62 15.15 3.35
C VAL A 87 -19.44 15.27 1.85
N PHE A 88 -20.55 15.26 1.09
CA PHE A 88 -20.53 15.35 -0.36
C PHE A 88 -21.05 16.70 -0.84
N PHE A 89 -20.41 17.25 -1.86
CA PHE A 89 -20.72 18.57 -2.41
C PHE A 89 -20.93 18.49 -3.92
N ASP A 90 -21.84 19.32 -4.44
CA ASP A 90 -22.02 19.52 -5.87
C ASP A 90 -20.93 20.45 -6.46
N ARG A 91 -21.01 20.72 -7.77
CA ARG A 91 -20.04 21.58 -8.47
C ARG A 91 -20.03 23.04 -8.00
N PHE A 92 -21.11 23.49 -7.36
CA PHE A 92 -21.31 24.84 -6.85
C PHE A 92 -20.94 24.95 -5.35
N GLY A 93 -20.51 23.84 -4.73
CA GLY A 93 -20.14 23.79 -3.32
C GLY A 93 -21.34 23.62 -2.36
N LYS A 94 -22.52 23.27 -2.88
CA LYS A 94 -23.67 22.95 -2.04
C LYS A 94 -23.56 21.53 -1.51
N GLU A 95 -23.78 21.37 -0.21
CA GLU A 95 -23.87 20.05 0.43
C GLU A 95 -25.04 19.24 -0.16
N LEU A 96 -24.72 18.03 -0.61
CA LEU A 96 -25.68 17.04 -1.12
C LEU A 96 -26.16 16.09 -0.01
N GLY A 97 -25.32 15.90 1.01
CA GLY A 97 -25.56 15.04 2.16
C GLY A 97 -24.25 14.59 2.79
N PHE A 98 -24.36 13.81 3.87
CA PHE A 98 -23.21 13.26 4.58
C PHE A 98 -23.48 11.86 5.12
N GLU A 99 -22.41 11.14 5.41
CA GLU A 99 -22.42 9.83 6.07
C GLU A 99 -21.60 9.91 7.37
N ILE A 100 -22.09 9.29 8.44
CA ILE A 100 -21.37 9.18 9.73
C ILE A 100 -20.93 7.73 9.93
N LEU A 101 -19.63 7.55 10.10
CA LEU A 101 -18.97 6.25 10.21
C LEU A 101 -18.36 6.13 11.61
N LYS A 102 -19.11 5.47 12.51
CA LYS A 102 -18.72 5.29 13.91
C LYS A 102 -17.74 4.13 14.12
N ASP A 103 -17.83 3.12 13.28
CA ASP A 103 -16.95 1.97 13.34
C ASP A 103 -15.60 2.29 12.71
N LYS A 104 -14.54 1.61 13.19
CA LYS A 104 -13.21 1.73 12.59
C LYS A 104 -13.18 1.30 11.12
N LYS A 105 -14.13 0.47 10.68
CA LYS A 105 -14.25 0.02 9.30
C LYS A 105 -15.68 0.23 8.84
N ALA A 106 -15.88 1.08 7.83
CA ALA A 106 -17.21 1.39 7.34
C ALA A 106 -17.19 1.72 5.85
N SER A 107 -18.32 1.51 5.17
CA SER A 107 -18.44 1.72 3.73
C SER A 107 -19.42 2.85 3.42
N PHE A 108 -19.18 3.57 2.33
CA PHE A 108 -20.07 4.59 1.80
C PHE A 108 -20.12 4.50 0.26
N THR A 109 -21.19 5.01 -0.34
CA THR A 109 -21.31 5.12 -1.80
C THR A 109 -21.09 6.56 -2.21
N TYR A 110 -20.18 6.81 -3.17
CA TYR A 110 -19.97 8.16 -3.67
C TYR A 110 -21.13 8.60 -4.58
N PRO A 111 -21.92 9.64 -4.23
CA PRO A 111 -23.11 10.00 -4.99
C PRO A 111 -22.82 10.37 -6.45
N LYS A 112 -23.78 10.14 -7.36
CA LYS A 112 -23.59 10.42 -8.80
C LYS A 112 -23.53 11.93 -9.09
N GLU A 113 -24.21 12.70 -8.25
CA GLU A 113 -24.33 14.16 -8.29
C GLU A 113 -23.11 14.84 -7.65
N ALA A 114 -22.33 14.12 -6.83
CA ALA A 114 -21.18 14.66 -6.13
C ALA A 114 -20.06 15.06 -7.10
N TYR A 115 -19.47 16.22 -6.81
CA TYR A 115 -18.34 16.79 -7.52
C TYR A 115 -17.08 16.76 -6.65
N SER A 116 -17.23 17.01 -5.36
CA SER A 116 -16.17 16.89 -4.36
C SER A 116 -16.73 16.33 -3.06
N TYR A 117 -15.84 15.86 -2.21
CA TYR A 117 -16.15 15.42 -0.86
C TYR A 117 -15.05 15.81 0.12
N GLU A 118 -15.40 15.75 1.40
CA GLU A 118 -14.53 16.02 2.52
C GLU A 118 -14.69 14.91 3.56
N ILE A 119 -13.62 14.65 4.30
CA ILE A 119 -13.62 13.70 5.43
C ILE A 119 -13.22 14.48 6.67
N ALA A 120 -14.02 14.38 7.72
CA ALA A 120 -13.75 14.96 9.03
C ALA A 120 -13.62 13.86 10.09
N LEU A 121 -12.61 13.99 10.95
CA LEU A 121 -12.52 13.23 12.20
C LEU A 121 -13.21 14.05 13.29
N LEU A 122 -14.32 13.54 13.82
CA LEU A 122 -15.14 14.24 14.80
C LEU A 122 -14.85 13.77 16.22
N ASN A 123 -14.83 14.74 17.13
CA ASN A 123 -14.77 14.50 18.57
C ASN A 123 -16.15 14.09 19.10
N ALA A 124 -16.20 13.04 19.91
CA ALA A 124 -17.38 12.57 20.64
C ALA A 124 -17.11 12.46 22.15
N GLY A 125 -16.26 13.35 22.68
CA GLY A 125 -15.78 13.29 24.07
C GLY A 125 -14.42 12.61 24.22
N CYS A 126 -13.59 12.66 23.19
CA CYS A 126 -12.23 12.16 23.15
C CYS A 126 -11.31 13.09 23.94
N GLU A 127 -10.62 12.55 24.93
CA GLU A 127 -9.61 13.27 25.70
C GLU A 127 -8.23 13.11 25.07
N ARG A 128 -7.91 11.89 24.63
CA ARG A 128 -6.62 11.52 24.03
C ARG A 128 -6.82 10.65 22.79
N LEU A 129 -6.09 10.95 21.73
CA LEU A 129 -6.13 10.28 20.44
C LEU A 129 -4.71 10.00 19.96
N THR A 130 -4.44 8.75 19.60
CA THR A 130 -3.27 8.34 18.81
C THR A 130 -3.76 7.97 17.41
N PHE A 131 -3.47 8.82 16.43
CA PHE A 131 -3.88 8.64 15.03
C PHE A 131 -2.71 8.12 14.20
N ARG A 132 -2.91 7.05 13.41
CA ARG A 132 -1.89 6.50 12.49
C ARG A 132 -2.24 6.79 11.04
N SER A 133 -3.42 6.38 10.57
CA SER A 133 -3.89 6.66 9.21
C SER A 133 -5.38 6.37 9.00
N ILE A 134 -5.89 6.80 7.85
CA ILE A 134 -7.16 6.35 7.29
C ILE A 134 -6.88 5.68 5.95
N TRP A 135 -7.29 4.43 5.78
CA TRP A 135 -7.25 3.77 4.48
C TRP A 135 -8.57 4.00 3.74
N LEU A 136 -8.49 4.47 2.50
CA LEU A 136 -9.62 4.59 1.59
C LEU A 136 -9.44 3.62 0.43
N GLN A 137 -10.37 2.68 0.30
CA GLN A 137 -10.29 1.63 -0.71
C GLN A 137 -11.60 1.43 -1.48
N SER A 138 -11.49 1.08 -2.75
CA SER A 138 -12.65 0.71 -3.58
C SER A 138 -13.18 -0.65 -3.12
N VAL A 139 -14.50 -0.80 -3.04
CA VAL A 139 -15.12 -2.11 -2.82
C VAL A 139 -15.33 -2.77 -4.18
N PHE A 140 -14.81 -3.98 -4.36
CA PHE A 140 -14.94 -4.73 -5.61
C PHE A 140 -15.97 -5.86 -5.52
N SER A 141 -16.42 -6.34 -6.68
CA SER A 141 -17.31 -7.50 -6.82
C SER A 141 -16.50 -8.77 -7.13
N PRO A 142 -16.65 -9.88 -6.38
CA PRO A 142 -15.78 -11.06 -6.48
C PRO A 142 -15.74 -11.80 -7.85
N GLN A 143 -16.72 -11.58 -8.72
CA GLN A 143 -16.97 -12.45 -9.88
C GLN A 143 -16.08 -12.15 -11.11
N GLU A 144 -15.61 -10.91 -11.29
CA GLU A 144 -14.69 -10.56 -12.38
C GLU A 144 -13.22 -10.86 -12.04
N GLU A 145 -12.93 -11.23 -10.78
CA GLU A 145 -11.59 -11.14 -10.19
C GLU A 145 -10.87 -12.50 -10.10
N LEU A 146 -11.60 -13.60 -9.87
CA LEU A 146 -11.06 -14.98 -9.91
C LEU A 146 -10.51 -15.35 -11.31
N ILE A 147 -11.16 -14.84 -12.37
CA ILE A 147 -10.83 -15.15 -13.76
C ILE A 147 -9.45 -14.58 -14.14
N PHE A 148 -9.09 -13.38 -13.67
CA PHE A 148 -7.82 -12.73 -14.03
C PHE A 148 -6.58 -13.39 -13.43
N LEU A 149 -6.68 -13.91 -12.20
CA LEU A 149 -5.57 -14.59 -11.52
C LEU A 149 -5.35 -16.01 -12.06
N GLU A 150 -6.41 -16.75 -12.38
CA GLU A 150 -6.32 -18.12 -12.88
C GLU A 150 -5.87 -18.20 -14.36
N GLU A 151 -6.30 -17.26 -15.23
CA GLU A 151 -6.03 -17.34 -16.67
C GLU A 151 -4.58 -17.06 -17.08
N LYS A 152 -3.81 -16.28 -16.30
CA LYS A 152 -2.44 -15.88 -16.67
C LYS A 152 -1.32 -16.52 -15.83
N CYS A 153 -1.65 -17.34 -14.84
CA CYS A 153 -0.67 -18.11 -14.07
C CYS A 153 -0.34 -19.45 -14.74
N ASN A 154 0.14 -19.42 -15.99
CA ASN A 154 0.74 -20.63 -16.56
C ASN A 154 1.86 -20.29 -17.55
N PRO A 155 3.13 -20.33 -17.13
CA PRO A 155 4.26 -20.13 -18.03
C PRO A 155 4.17 -21.09 -19.23
N THR A 156 4.12 -20.52 -20.42
CA THR A 156 3.94 -21.26 -21.68
C THR A 156 5.28 -21.45 -22.41
N SER A 157 6.25 -20.57 -22.21
CA SER A 157 7.62 -20.71 -22.76
C SER A 157 8.57 -21.39 -21.78
N SER A 158 9.59 -22.05 -22.34
CA SER A 158 10.64 -22.75 -21.58
C SER A 158 11.88 -21.90 -21.32
N SER A 159 11.96 -20.67 -21.83
CA SER A 159 13.22 -19.91 -21.83
C SER A 159 13.43 -19.01 -20.60
N ARG A 160 12.34 -18.48 -20.02
CA ARG A 160 12.40 -17.49 -18.93
C ARG A 160 11.21 -17.67 -18.00
N LEU A 161 11.44 -17.50 -16.70
CA LEU A 161 10.40 -17.57 -15.69
C LEU A 161 10.53 -16.34 -14.79
N HIS A 162 9.53 -15.46 -14.81
CA HIS A 162 9.52 -14.28 -13.96
C HIS A 162 8.63 -14.56 -12.74
N ILE A 163 9.18 -14.40 -11.54
CA ILE A 163 8.46 -14.56 -10.28
C ILE A 163 8.36 -13.18 -9.64
N VAL A 164 7.13 -12.70 -9.45
CA VAL A 164 6.84 -11.37 -8.89
C VAL A 164 6.25 -11.54 -7.50
N PHE A 165 6.94 -11.00 -6.50
CA PHE A 165 6.47 -10.98 -5.11
C PHE A 165 5.59 -9.76 -4.86
N LEU A 166 4.33 -10.00 -4.48
CA LEU A 166 3.32 -9.00 -4.20
C LEU A 166 3.32 -8.63 -2.72
N GLU A 167 3.34 -7.34 -2.39
CA GLU A 167 3.28 -6.88 -0.99
C GLU A 167 1.89 -7.15 -0.38
N HIS A 168 0.84 -6.95 -1.17
CA HIS A 168 -0.52 -7.38 -0.83
C HIS A 168 -1.13 -8.14 -2.02
N PRO A 169 -1.88 -9.23 -1.78
CA PRO A 169 -2.65 -9.90 -2.84
C PRO A 169 -3.56 -8.93 -3.58
N GLU A 170 -4.04 -7.92 -2.86
CA GLU A 170 -5.00 -6.95 -3.38
C GLU A 170 -4.37 -5.95 -4.37
N ASP A 171 -3.05 -5.86 -4.44
CA ASP A 171 -2.35 -4.93 -5.34
C ASP A 171 -2.68 -5.24 -6.80
N VAL A 172 -2.84 -6.53 -7.14
CA VAL A 172 -3.24 -6.98 -8.48
C VAL A 172 -4.61 -6.40 -8.89
N TYR A 173 -5.49 -6.16 -7.92
CA TYR A 173 -6.82 -5.57 -8.17
C TYR A 173 -6.76 -4.05 -8.18
N TYR A 174 -6.12 -3.45 -7.18
CA TYR A 174 -6.06 -2.00 -7.05
C TYR A 174 -5.24 -1.34 -8.16
N GLU A 175 -4.26 -2.05 -8.70
CA GLU A 175 -3.34 -1.61 -9.75
C GLU A 175 -3.43 -2.50 -11.01
N LYS A 176 -4.63 -3.00 -11.34
CA LYS A 176 -4.87 -3.92 -12.46
C LYS A 176 -4.19 -3.49 -13.76
N ASP A 177 -4.24 -2.20 -14.12
CA ASP A 177 -3.63 -1.69 -15.35
C ASP A 177 -2.10 -1.83 -15.34
N LEU A 178 -1.46 -1.60 -14.20
CA LEU A 178 -0.02 -1.82 -14.02
C LEU A 178 0.31 -3.30 -14.19
N PHE A 179 -0.40 -4.19 -13.48
CA PHE A 179 -0.11 -5.63 -13.54
C PHE A 179 -0.43 -6.25 -14.90
N ALA A 180 -1.44 -5.73 -15.61
CA ALA A 180 -1.69 -6.07 -17.00
C ALA A 180 -0.50 -5.69 -17.90
N GLU A 181 0.01 -4.45 -17.77
CA GLU A 181 1.22 -4.00 -18.46
C GLU A 181 2.44 -4.87 -18.11
N CYS A 182 2.57 -5.28 -16.85
CA CYS A 182 3.66 -6.17 -16.41
C CYS A 182 3.60 -7.51 -17.13
N MET A 183 2.43 -8.15 -17.16
CA MET A 183 2.20 -9.42 -17.85
C MET A 183 2.47 -9.32 -19.34
N ASP A 184 2.05 -8.23 -19.98
CA ASP A 184 2.25 -8.04 -21.42
C ASP A 184 3.72 -7.81 -21.77
N ARG A 185 4.50 -7.17 -20.88
CA ARG A 185 5.93 -6.89 -21.10
C ARG A 185 6.86 -8.07 -20.76
N LEU A 186 6.60 -8.80 -19.67
CA LEU A 186 7.47 -9.90 -19.22
C LEU A 186 7.03 -11.27 -19.77
N GLY A 187 5.76 -11.42 -20.18
CA GLY A 187 5.22 -12.68 -20.68
C GLY A 187 4.96 -13.68 -19.55
N ASP A 188 5.80 -14.70 -19.42
CA ASP A 188 5.64 -15.78 -18.44
C ASP A 188 5.93 -15.31 -17.01
N ILE A 189 4.85 -15.02 -16.26
CA ILE A 189 4.91 -14.52 -14.89
C ILE A 189 4.19 -15.47 -13.93
N VAL A 190 4.76 -15.63 -12.75
CA VAL A 190 4.09 -16.21 -11.57
C VAL A 190 4.04 -15.15 -10.47
N PHE A 191 2.85 -14.81 -10.01
CA PHE A 191 2.67 -13.94 -8.86
C PHE A 191 2.68 -14.75 -7.56
N VAL A 192 3.44 -14.27 -6.58
CA VAL A 192 3.52 -14.85 -5.24
C VAL A 192 3.15 -13.78 -4.25
N SER A 193 2.12 -14.02 -3.44
CA SER A 193 1.68 -13.09 -2.41
C SER A 193 1.53 -13.78 -1.08
N ASP A 194 1.59 -12.97 -0.03
CA ASP A 194 1.17 -13.37 1.30
C ASP A 194 -0.34 -13.48 1.43
N ARG A 195 -0.88 -14.46 2.17
CA ARG A 195 -2.24 -14.30 2.70
C ARG A 195 -2.27 -13.09 3.62
N ALA A 196 -3.38 -12.34 3.62
CA ALA A 196 -3.47 -10.98 4.16
C ALA A 196 -2.98 -10.78 5.60
N ASP A 197 -2.91 -11.86 6.40
CA ASP A 197 -2.53 -11.83 7.81
C ASP A 197 -1.14 -12.45 8.09
N ASP A 198 -0.39 -12.90 7.08
CA ASP A 198 0.89 -13.59 7.24
C ASP A 198 2.06 -12.97 6.43
N VAL A 199 3.32 -13.23 6.80
CA VAL A 199 4.51 -13.19 5.92
C VAL A 199 4.69 -14.57 5.26
N SER A 200 3.59 -15.03 4.65
CA SER A 200 3.40 -16.31 3.96
C SER A 200 4.38 -16.59 2.81
N MET A 201 5.26 -15.68 2.39
CA MET A 201 6.30 -15.90 1.39
C MET A 201 7.38 -16.87 1.86
N PHE A 202 7.47 -17.13 3.17
CA PHE A 202 8.38 -18.10 3.78
C PHE A 202 7.67 -19.36 4.30
N HIS A 203 6.35 -19.45 4.12
CA HIS A 203 5.60 -20.63 4.54
C HIS A 203 6.01 -21.85 3.69
N PRO A 204 6.14 -23.06 4.27
CA PRO A 204 6.64 -24.25 3.56
C PRO A 204 5.85 -24.59 2.28
N GLN A 205 4.54 -24.32 2.27
CA GLN A 205 3.70 -24.54 1.07
C GLN A 205 4.04 -23.55 -0.06
N THR A 206 4.33 -22.29 0.27
CA THR A 206 4.72 -21.28 -0.71
C THR A 206 6.11 -21.58 -1.26
N GLU A 207 7.03 -21.97 -0.37
CA GLU A 207 8.36 -22.41 -0.77
C GLU A 207 8.27 -23.62 -1.70
N GLN A 208 7.48 -24.64 -1.34
CA GLN A 208 7.27 -25.81 -2.19
C GLN A 208 6.67 -25.42 -3.55
N PHE A 209 5.66 -24.54 -3.57
CA PHE A 209 5.07 -24.04 -4.81
C PHE A 209 6.10 -23.35 -5.72
N ILE A 210 6.95 -22.49 -5.17
CA ILE A 210 8.01 -21.81 -5.93
C ILE A 210 9.01 -22.84 -6.49
N MET A 211 9.45 -23.79 -5.66
CA MET A 211 10.37 -24.84 -6.09
C MET A 211 9.77 -25.73 -7.18
N ASP A 212 8.50 -26.11 -7.05
CA ASP A 212 7.78 -26.90 -8.05
C ASP A 212 7.59 -26.12 -9.36
N CYS A 213 7.36 -24.80 -9.30
CA CYS A 213 7.34 -23.95 -10.49
C CYS A 213 8.69 -23.93 -11.19
N VAL A 214 9.79 -23.77 -10.46
CA VAL A 214 11.14 -23.78 -11.04
C VAL A 214 11.49 -25.16 -11.60
N ALA A 215 11.15 -26.24 -10.89
CA ALA A 215 11.41 -27.61 -11.33
C ALA A 215 10.66 -27.98 -12.61
N ARG A 216 9.48 -27.39 -12.86
CA ARG A 216 8.74 -27.57 -14.13
C ARG A 216 9.41 -26.89 -15.33
N HIS A 217 10.33 -25.94 -15.09
CA HIS A 217 11.03 -25.18 -16.13
C HIS A 217 12.55 -25.18 -15.90
N PRO A 218 13.23 -26.34 -15.98
CA PRO A 218 14.64 -26.48 -15.59
C PRO A 218 15.61 -25.66 -16.45
N GLU A 219 15.26 -25.42 -17.71
CA GLU A 219 16.07 -24.63 -18.66
C GLU A 219 15.75 -23.13 -18.62
N ALA A 220 14.73 -22.71 -17.85
CA ALA A 220 14.32 -21.33 -17.80
C ALA A 220 15.26 -20.50 -16.91
N ARG A 221 15.67 -19.34 -17.41
CA ARG A 221 16.34 -18.34 -16.57
C ARG A 221 15.32 -17.70 -15.63
N VAL A 222 15.44 -18.00 -14.34
CA VAL A 222 14.55 -17.47 -13.30
C VAL A 222 14.90 -16.02 -12.98
N GLN A 223 13.90 -15.17 -12.85
CA GLN A 223 14.06 -13.77 -12.47
C GLN A 223 13.06 -13.39 -11.40
N PHE A 224 13.56 -12.84 -10.29
CA PHE A 224 12.74 -12.39 -9.17
C PHE A 224 12.55 -10.88 -9.23
N PHE A 225 11.29 -10.45 -9.10
CA PHE A 225 10.89 -9.05 -8.99
C PHE A 225 10.20 -8.84 -7.65
N ALA A 226 10.63 -7.82 -6.91
CA ALA A 226 9.96 -7.40 -5.68
C ALA A 226 9.99 -5.88 -5.54
N TYR A 227 8.83 -5.30 -5.20
CA TYR A 227 8.65 -3.86 -5.18
C TYR A 227 8.51 -3.27 -3.78
N GLY A 228 8.42 -4.09 -2.74
CA GLY A 228 8.36 -3.60 -1.36
C GLY A 228 9.13 -4.48 -0.37
N PRO A 229 9.01 -4.17 0.92
CA PRO A 229 9.87 -4.72 1.95
C PRO A 229 9.69 -6.22 2.16
N ARG A 230 8.49 -6.78 2.05
CA ARG A 230 8.26 -8.22 2.27
C ARG A 230 8.81 -9.03 1.10
N GLY A 231 8.43 -8.64 -0.11
CA GLY A 231 8.90 -9.27 -1.34
C GLY A 231 10.41 -9.15 -1.50
N ASN A 232 11.02 -8.03 -1.11
CA ASN A 232 12.46 -7.83 -1.26
C ASN A 232 13.26 -8.84 -0.44
N LEU A 233 12.82 -9.12 0.79
CA LEU A 233 13.46 -10.13 1.63
C LEU A 233 13.25 -11.54 1.06
N ALA A 234 12.04 -11.86 0.61
CA ALA A 234 11.71 -13.15 0.02
C ALA A 234 12.53 -13.42 -1.26
N ALA A 235 12.57 -12.46 -2.17
CA ALA A 235 13.36 -12.54 -3.40
C ALA A 235 14.86 -12.73 -3.12
N ALA A 236 15.41 -12.03 -2.13
CA ALA A 236 16.79 -12.21 -1.71
C ALA A 236 17.04 -13.65 -1.21
N TYR A 237 16.15 -14.17 -0.35
CA TYR A 237 16.22 -15.54 0.16
C TYR A 237 16.15 -16.60 -0.95
N TYR A 238 15.16 -16.53 -1.85
CA TYR A 238 15.00 -17.51 -2.93
C TYR A 238 16.12 -17.46 -3.96
N SER A 239 16.73 -16.28 -4.19
CA SER A 239 17.89 -16.15 -5.08
C SER A 239 19.15 -16.88 -4.58
N GLU A 240 19.25 -17.19 -3.28
CA GLU A 240 20.35 -18.01 -2.76
C GLU A 240 20.15 -19.48 -3.07
N LYS A 241 18.90 -19.95 -2.99
CA LYS A 241 18.52 -21.34 -3.21
C LYS A 241 18.49 -21.70 -4.69
N ILE A 242 18.06 -20.78 -5.53
CA ILE A 242 17.88 -21.00 -6.98
C ILE A 242 18.97 -20.26 -7.74
N LYS A 243 19.89 -21.00 -8.36
CA LYS A 243 20.98 -20.44 -9.18
C LYS A 243 21.04 -21.11 -10.55
N PRO A 244 21.22 -20.36 -11.65
CA PRO A 244 21.35 -18.89 -11.72
C PRO A 244 19.99 -18.16 -11.72
N ALA A 245 19.83 -17.16 -10.84
CA ALA A 245 18.64 -16.30 -10.79
C ALA A 245 18.98 -14.81 -10.95
N GLY A 246 18.18 -14.09 -11.73
CA GLY A 246 18.20 -12.62 -11.78
C GLY A 246 17.39 -12.03 -10.62
N LEU A 247 17.84 -10.90 -10.06
CA LEU A 247 17.21 -10.26 -8.90
C LEU A 247 16.94 -8.79 -9.19
N PHE A 248 15.68 -8.33 -9.09
CA PHE A 248 15.24 -6.95 -9.33
C PHE A 248 14.42 -6.45 -8.13
N LEU A 249 15.00 -5.56 -7.33
CA LEU A 249 14.47 -5.16 -6.02
C LEU A 249 14.31 -3.64 -5.87
N SER A 250 13.27 -3.21 -5.17
CA SER A 250 13.08 -1.80 -4.82
C SER A 250 14.04 -1.32 -3.72
N SER A 251 14.04 -0.01 -3.44
CA SER A 251 14.78 0.57 -2.29
C SER A 251 14.14 0.28 -0.94
N VAL A 252 12.89 -0.17 -0.92
CA VAL A 252 12.06 -0.10 0.28
C VAL A 252 12.27 -1.38 1.07
N PHE A 253 12.89 -1.24 2.24
CA PHE A 253 13.08 -2.32 3.21
C PHE A 253 12.55 -1.86 4.55
N TYR A 254 12.00 -2.77 5.35
CA TYR A 254 11.72 -2.49 6.75
C TYR A 254 13.03 -2.32 7.55
N PRO A 255 12.98 -1.70 8.73
CA PRO A 255 14.01 -1.86 9.74
C PRO A 255 14.26 -3.34 10.03
N ILE A 256 15.50 -3.69 10.40
CA ILE A 256 15.91 -5.07 10.66
C ILE A 256 15.10 -5.66 11.81
N GLU A 257 14.83 -4.84 12.82
CA GLU A 257 14.05 -5.18 14.01
C GLU A 257 12.61 -5.59 13.64
N THR A 258 12.00 -4.89 12.68
CA THR A 258 10.66 -5.23 12.17
C THR A 258 10.66 -6.58 11.46
N TYR A 259 11.69 -6.89 10.67
CA TYR A 259 11.80 -8.21 10.06
C TYR A 259 11.95 -9.31 11.10
N HIS A 260 12.75 -9.11 12.16
CA HIS A 260 12.85 -10.08 13.24
C HIS A 260 11.52 -10.29 13.95
N SER A 261 10.81 -9.22 14.32
CA SER A 261 9.47 -9.32 14.95
C SER A 261 8.51 -10.10 14.08
N LEU A 262 8.43 -9.77 12.79
CA LEU A 262 7.53 -10.43 11.85
C LEU A 262 7.87 -11.92 11.65
N LEU A 263 9.15 -12.28 11.59
CA LEU A 263 9.57 -13.68 11.45
C LEU A 263 9.35 -14.47 12.75
N GLU A 264 9.63 -13.88 13.91
CA GLU A 264 9.43 -14.48 15.23
C GLU A 264 7.95 -14.73 15.53
N GLU A 265 7.08 -13.77 15.23
CA GLU A 265 5.61 -13.91 15.36
C GLU A 265 5.08 -15.13 14.59
N GLN A 266 5.79 -15.54 13.55
CA GLN A 266 5.42 -16.67 12.68
C GLN A 266 6.22 -17.96 12.96
N GLY A 267 7.10 -17.93 13.96
CA GLY A 267 7.96 -19.07 14.30
C GLY A 267 8.99 -19.42 13.21
N ILE A 268 9.31 -18.48 12.33
CA ILE A 268 10.26 -18.66 11.23
C ILE A 268 11.66 -18.23 11.71
N SER A 269 12.59 -19.17 11.76
CA SER A 269 13.99 -18.88 12.10
C SER A 269 14.81 -18.62 10.84
N LEU A 270 15.09 -17.33 10.56
CA LEU A 270 15.99 -16.92 9.48
C LEU A 270 17.25 -16.29 10.09
N SER A 271 18.37 -17.03 10.12
CA SER A 271 19.57 -16.63 10.87
C SER A 271 20.41 -15.51 10.24
N HIS A 272 20.21 -15.20 8.95
CA HIS A 272 21.07 -14.29 8.19
C HIS A 272 20.28 -13.19 7.44
N VAL A 273 19.19 -12.67 8.04
CA VAL A 273 18.38 -11.57 7.46
C VAL A 273 19.23 -10.38 7.05
N GLU A 274 20.17 -9.97 7.92
CA GLU A 274 21.04 -8.83 7.63
C GLU A 274 21.91 -9.04 6.38
N ASP A 275 22.45 -10.24 6.21
CA ASP A 275 23.36 -10.55 5.10
C ASP A 275 22.59 -10.58 3.78
N LEU A 276 21.37 -11.13 3.80
CA LEU A 276 20.45 -11.07 2.66
C LEU A 276 20.14 -9.63 2.25
N ILE A 277 19.83 -8.75 3.21
CA ILE A 277 19.55 -7.33 2.95
C ILE A 277 20.81 -6.61 2.45
N LYS A 278 21.97 -6.84 3.05
CA LYS A 278 23.25 -6.24 2.62
C LYS A 278 23.57 -6.63 1.17
N ARG A 279 23.40 -7.90 0.82
CA ARG A 279 23.59 -8.39 -0.56
C ARG A 279 22.58 -7.77 -1.52
N ALA A 280 21.29 -7.76 -1.17
CA ALA A 280 20.23 -7.16 -1.96
C ALA A 280 20.49 -5.68 -2.27
N ARG A 281 20.97 -4.91 -1.27
CA ARG A 281 21.35 -3.51 -1.43
C ARG A 281 22.54 -3.33 -2.38
N ARG A 282 23.57 -4.17 -2.25
CA ARG A 282 24.76 -4.12 -3.12
C ARG A 282 24.41 -4.40 -4.58
N GLU A 283 23.64 -5.46 -4.85
CA GLU A 283 23.23 -5.81 -6.22
C GLU A 283 22.38 -4.73 -6.89
N ARG A 284 21.71 -3.88 -6.11
CA ARG A 284 20.93 -2.72 -6.58
C ARG A 284 21.78 -1.48 -6.81
N GLU A 285 22.74 -1.17 -5.94
CA GLU A 285 23.62 -0.01 -6.08
C GLU A 285 24.41 -0.03 -7.39
N GLU A 286 24.78 -1.23 -7.85
CA GLU A 286 25.42 -1.46 -9.15
C GLU A 286 24.53 -1.11 -10.36
N ARG A 287 23.24 -0.80 -10.16
CA ARG A 287 22.23 -0.61 -11.22
C ARG A 287 21.53 0.75 -11.24
N LYS A 288 21.92 1.71 -10.39
CA LYS A 288 21.23 2.99 -10.31
C LYS A 288 21.44 3.85 -11.56
N ASP A 289 20.34 4.25 -12.19
CA ASP A 289 20.30 5.41 -13.07
C ASP A 289 19.96 6.68 -12.25
N VAL A 290 20.65 7.79 -12.53
CA VAL A 290 20.72 8.98 -11.65
C VAL A 290 19.52 9.93 -11.85
N SER A 291 18.78 9.77 -12.94
CA SER A 291 17.79 10.76 -13.42
C SER A 291 16.41 10.69 -12.77
N GLU A 292 16.08 9.62 -12.02
CA GLU A 292 14.70 9.35 -11.57
C GLU A 292 14.42 9.65 -10.09
N GLY A 293 15.44 10.09 -9.33
CA GLY A 293 15.34 10.26 -7.87
C GLY A 293 14.18 11.13 -7.41
N PHE A 294 13.86 12.21 -8.15
CA PHE A 294 12.86 13.20 -7.75
C PHE A 294 11.41 12.69 -7.79
N VAL A 295 11.06 11.83 -8.76
CA VAL A 295 9.69 11.28 -8.92
C VAL A 295 9.58 9.81 -8.52
N SER A 296 10.69 9.19 -8.10
CA SER A 296 10.73 7.79 -7.66
C SER A 296 9.71 7.43 -6.57
N SER A 297 9.28 8.41 -5.76
CA SER A 297 8.24 8.23 -4.73
C SER A 297 6.82 8.28 -5.26
N LEU A 298 6.61 8.75 -6.49
CA LEU A 298 5.29 8.92 -7.12
C LEU A 298 4.95 7.81 -8.12
N VAL A 299 5.95 7.03 -8.54
CA VAL A 299 5.79 5.95 -9.51
C VAL A 299 5.90 4.62 -8.78
N HIS A 300 5.01 3.69 -9.11
CA HIS A 300 5.01 2.37 -8.49
C HIS A 300 6.37 1.67 -8.73
N PRO A 301 7.04 1.14 -7.69
CA PRO A 301 8.41 0.65 -7.83
C PRO A 301 8.56 -0.49 -8.85
N LEU A 302 7.54 -1.34 -8.99
CA LEU A 302 7.55 -2.42 -9.99
C LEU A 302 7.75 -1.92 -11.43
N ARG A 303 7.22 -0.73 -11.76
CA ARG A 303 7.35 -0.16 -13.10
C ARG A 303 8.81 0.15 -13.44
N PHE A 304 9.55 0.69 -12.47
CA PHE A 304 10.99 0.93 -12.61
C PHE A 304 11.77 -0.37 -12.76
N LEU A 305 11.43 -1.39 -11.98
CA LEU A 305 12.14 -2.68 -12.03
C LEU A 305 11.98 -3.36 -13.39
N ILE A 306 10.78 -3.27 -13.98
CA ILE A 306 10.53 -3.78 -15.32
C ILE A 306 11.28 -2.98 -16.37
N GLN A 307 11.31 -1.65 -16.26
CA GLN A 307 12.08 -0.82 -17.20
C GLN A 307 13.57 -1.16 -17.14
N GLN A 308 14.14 -1.26 -15.94
CA GLN A 308 15.54 -1.67 -15.72
C GLN A 308 15.85 -3.06 -16.30
N PHE A 309 14.90 -3.98 -16.21
CA PHE A 309 15.02 -5.29 -16.82
C PHE A 309 15.07 -5.21 -18.35
N LEU A 310 14.13 -4.49 -18.95
CA LEU A 310 14.03 -4.35 -20.41
C LEU A 310 15.25 -3.64 -21.00
N ASP A 311 15.78 -2.62 -20.35
CA ASP A 311 16.97 -1.89 -20.82
C ASP A 311 18.22 -2.80 -20.83
N LYS A 312 18.32 -3.70 -19.86
CA LYS A 312 19.42 -4.67 -19.74
C LYS A 312 19.33 -5.80 -20.76
N ASP A 313 18.13 -6.28 -21.06
CA ASP A 313 17.90 -7.38 -21.99
C ASP A 313 17.80 -6.93 -23.46
N GLY A 314 17.58 -5.63 -23.69
CA GLY A 314 17.66 -5.00 -25.02
C GLY A 314 19.07 -4.68 -25.51
N SER A 315 20.11 -5.04 -24.74
CA SER A 315 21.53 -4.82 -25.04
C SER A 315 22.23 -6.06 -25.58
#